data_AF-A0A3D2QZL1-F1
#
_entry.id   AF-A0A3D2QZL1-F1
#
_cell.length_a   1.000
_cell.length_b   1.000
_cell.length_c   1.000
_cell.angle_alpha   90.00
_cell.angle_beta   90.00
_cell.angle_gamma   90.00
#
_symmetry.space_group_name_H-M   'P 1'
#
loop_
_entity.id
_entity.type
_entity.pdbx_description
1 polymer ?
#
loop_
_entity_poly.entity_id
_entity_poly.type
_entity_poly.pdbx_seq_one_letter_code
_entity_poly.pdbx_strand_id
1 'polypeptide(L)'
;FAGSLEQLSADGVEIVPQTMAPYPWHFGGQRYQNLFVHPLEIIEWCNALDLRMCFDISHSMLAANNFGYSFYEMCEQIAPLTAHLHIGDAEGLNGEGLQIGDGSIDFERAGKILQELAPHATFIPEIWQGHKNDGEGFWKALDILEGVI
;
A
#
# COMPACT_ATOMS: atom_id res chain seq x y z
N PHE A 1 9.53 -17.09 1.28
CA PHE A 1 8.11 -16.76 1.12
C PHE A 1 7.35 -17.89 0.41
N ALA A 2 7.63 -18.20 -0.86
CA ALA A 2 6.90 -19.22 -1.65
C ALA A 2 6.66 -20.56 -0.93
N GLY A 3 7.71 -21.21 -0.42
CA GLY A 3 7.54 -22.48 0.30
C GLY A 3 6.75 -22.39 1.61
N SER A 4 6.61 -21.20 2.20
CA SER A 4 5.71 -20.99 3.36
C SER A 4 4.26 -20.78 2.90
N LEU A 5 4.05 -20.11 1.76
CA LEU A 5 2.73 -19.90 1.18
C LEU A 5 2.09 -21.23 0.78
N GLU A 6 2.86 -22.15 0.21
CA GLU A 6 2.40 -23.52 -0.15
C GLU A 6 1.89 -24.34 1.05
N GLN A 7 2.27 -23.95 2.28
CA GLN A 7 1.85 -24.63 3.51
C GLN A 7 0.56 -24.04 4.11
N LEU A 8 0.01 -22.97 3.54
CA LEU A 8 -1.22 -22.33 3.99
C LEU A 8 -2.42 -22.87 3.21
N SER A 9 -3.56 -23.06 3.90
CA SER A 9 -4.84 -23.24 3.22
C SER A 9 -5.47 -21.87 2.99
N ALA A 10 -5.91 -21.64 1.75
CA ALA A 10 -6.65 -20.44 1.34
C ALA A 10 -8.15 -20.76 1.10
N ASP A 11 -8.68 -21.81 1.74
CA ASP A 11 -10.06 -22.23 1.54
C ASP A 11 -11.03 -21.12 1.98
N GLY A 12 -11.74 -20.53 1.01
CA GLY A 12 -12.73 -19.48 1.26
C GLY A 12 -12.15 -18.08 1.49
N VAL A 13 -10.83 -17.88 1.31
CA VAL A 13 -10.17 -16.58 1.45
C VAL A 13 -9.16 -16.35 0.33
N GLU A 14 -8.82 -15.09 0.09
CA GLU A 14 -7.70 -14.74 -0.77
C GLU A 14 -6.56 -14.21 0.10
N ILE A 15 -5.34 -14.68 -0.17
CA ILE A 15 -4.14 -14.21 0.51
C ILE A 15 -3.48 -13.15 -0.38
N VAL A 16 -3.51 -11.90 0.08
CA VAL A 16 -2.94 -10.76 -0.65
C VAL A 16 -1.79 -10.16 0.17
N PRO A 17 -0.51 -10.40 -0.20
CA PRO A 17 0.59 -9.73 0.48
C PRO A 17 0.53 -8.21 0.30
N GLN A 18 0.96 -7.47 1.32
CA GLN A 18 0.98 -6.02 1.30
C GLN A 18 2.32 -5.50 0.76
N THR A 19 2.30 -4.43 -0.02
CA THR A 19 3.53 -3.65 -0.28
C THR A 19 4.02 -3.01 1.01
N MET A 20 5.32 -3.05 1.27
CA MET A 20 5.91 -2.62 2.53
C MET A 20 6.90 -1.48 2.33
N ALA A 21 7.00 -0.61 3.34
CA ALA A 21 8.05 0.40 3.41
C ALA A 21 9.44 -0.28 3.43
N PRO A 22 10.52 0.41 3.02
CA PRO A 22 11.86 -0.16 3.00
C PRO A 22 12.39 -0.48 4.41
N TYR A 23 11.95 0.29 5.40
CA TYR A 23 12.35 0.16 6.80
C TYR A 23 11.10 0.25 7.71
N PRO A 24 10.26 -0.79 7.72
CA PRO A 24 9.00 -0.76 8.46
C PRO A 24 9.28 -0.66 9.96
N TRP A 25 8.47 0.13 10.65
CA TRP A 25 8.68 0.39 12.08
C TRP A 25 8.15 -0.76 12.93
N HIS A 26 9.04 -1.41 13.70
CA HIS A 26 8.67 -2.48 14.63
C HIS A 26 9.06 -2.08 16.06
N PHE A 27 8.09 -2.06 16.98
CA PHE A 27 8.38 -1.98 18.40
C PHE A 27 9.24 -3.20 18.81
N GLY A 28 10.52 -2.98 19.13
CA GLY A 28 11.42 -4.03 19.63
C GLY A 28 12.69 -4.29 18.81
N GLY A 29 13.02 -3.47 17.81
CA GLY A 29 14.32 -3.51 17.12
C GLY A 29 14.30 -4.12 15.72
N GLN A 30 15.47 -4.48 15.18
CA GLN A 30 15.64 -4.98 13.82
C GLN A 30 15.26 -6.46 13.70
N ARG A 31 14.52 -6.81 12.64
CA ARG A 31 14.16 -8.19 12.29
C ARG A 31 14.49 -8.49 10.83
N TYR A 32 14.78 -9.75 10.52
CA TYR A 32 14.84 -10.22 9.14
C TYR A 32 13.42 -10.50 8.65
N GLN A 33 13.02 -9.85 7.56
CA GLN A 33 11.69 -9.94 6.99
C GLN A 33 11.78 -10.18 5.49
N ASN A 34 10.85 -10.98 4.96
CA ASN A 34 10.60 -11.04 3.52
C ASN A 34 9.59 -9.93 3.22
N LEU A 35 10.03 -8.89 2.53
CA LEU A 35 9.21 -7.70 2.27
C LEU A 35 9.03 -7.52 0.77
N PHE A 36 7.82 -7.17 0.37
CA PHE A 36 7.50 -6.75 -0.99
C PHE A 36 7.67 -5.24 -1.09
N VAL A 37 8.84 -4.79 -1.57
CA VAL A 37 9.20 -3.36 -1.61
C VAL A 37 9.41 -2.85 -3.04
N HIS A 38 10.10 -3.63 -3.88
CA HIS A 38 10.44 -3.21 -5.25
C HIS A 38 9.41 -3.69 -6.27
N PRO A 39 8.95 -2.84 -7.20
CA PRO A 39 7.85 -3.20 -8.09
C PRO A 39 8.20 -4.35 -9.03
N LEU A 40 9.43 -4.43 -9.55
CA LEU A 40 9.83 -5.52 -10.44
C LEU A 40 9.84 -6.88 -9.73
N GLU A 41 10.30 -6.91 -8.48
CA GLU A 41 10.26 -8.11 -7.64
C GLU A 41 8.81 -8.50 -7.31
N ILE A 42 7.96 -7.52 -6.98
CA ILE A 42 6.53 -7.73 -6.73
C ILE A 42 5.87 -8.37 -7.94
N ILE A 43 6.06 -7.80 -9.14
CA ILE A 43 5.49 -8.30 -10.39
C ILE A 43 5.97 -9.71 -10.69
N GLU A 44 7.28 -9.98 -10.54
CA GLU A 44 7.86 -11.31 -10.75
C GLU A 44 7.15 -12.36 -9.88
N TRP A 45 7.05 -12.10 -8.57
CA TRP A 45 6.46 -13.07 -7.64
C TRP A 45 4.94 -13.15 -7.72
N CYS A 46 4.25 -12.05 -8.03
CA CYS A 46 2.80 -12.09 -8.29
C CYS A 46 2.49 -13.01 -9.47
N ASN A 47 3.25 -12.88 -10.57
CA ASN A 47 3.08 -13.75 -11.73
C ASN A 47 3.48 -15.20 -11.44
N ALA A 48 4.58 -15.41 -10.70
CA ALA A 48 5.08 -16.75 -10.43
C ALA A 48 4.20 -17.54 -9.45
N LEU A 49 3.50 -16.84 -8.54
CA LEU A 49 2.72 -17.45 -7.46
C LEU A 49 1.21 -17.24 -7.61
N ASP A 50 0.76 -16.65 -8.73
CA ASP A 50 -0.63 -16.28 -8.99
C ASP A 50 -1.26 -15.47 -7.85
N LEU A 51 -0.54 -14.40 -7.45
CA LEU A 51 -0.95 -13.52 -6.35
C LEU A 51 -1.40 -12.16 -6.86
N ARG A 52 -2.33 -11.57 -6.11
CA ARG A 52 -2.64 -10.15 -6.14
C ARG A 52 -2.10 -9.45 -4.90
N MET A 53 -1.98 -8.14 -4.96
CA MET A 53 -1.41 -7.32 -3.89
C MET A 53 -2.50 -6.59 -3.09
N CYS A 54 -2.23 -6.45 -1.79
CA CYS A 54 -2.72 -5.30 -1.04
C CYS A 54 -1.74 -4.15 -1.29
N PHE A 55 -2.14 -3.17 -2.10
CA PHE A 55 -1.27 -2.06 -2.45
C PHE A 55 -1.43 -0.93 -1.41
N ASP A 56 -0.41 -0.78 -0.58
CA ASP A 56 -0.28 0.31 0.36
C ASP A 56 0.52 1.45 -0.27
N ILE A 57 -0.18 2.55 -0.57
CA ILE A 57 0.41 3.68 -1.29
C ILE A 57 1.37 4.48 -0.41
N SER A 58 1.16 4.50 0.91
CA SER A 58 2.00 5.22 1.85
C SER A 58 3.37 4.53 1.94
N HIS A 59 3.36 3.20 2.14
CA HIS A 59 4.58 2.38 2.12
C HIS A 59 5.36 2.52 0.81
N SER A 60 4.65 2.46 -0.32
CA SER A 60 5.27 2.55 -1.64
C SER A 60 5.80 3.96 -1.96
N MET A 61 5.19 5.02 -1.42
CA MET A 61 5.75 6.36 -1.46
C MET A 61 7.06 6.46 -0.68
N LEU A 62 7.14 5.88 0.53
CA LEU A 62 8.39 5.84 1.29
C LEU A 62 9.47 5.02 0.57
N ALA A 63 9.10 3.91 -0.06
CA ALA A 63 10.02 3.11 -0.87
C ALA A 63 10.53 3.90 -2.08
N ALA A 64 9.64 4.60 -2.79
CA ALA A 64 10.01 5.48 -3.91
C ALA A 64 10.98 6.57 -3.49
N ASN A 65 10.71 7.24 -2.37
CA ASN A 65 11.58 8.28 -1.82
C ASN A 65 12.97 7.71 -1.45
N ASN A 66 13.02 6.53 -0.83
CA ASN A 66 14.27 5.91 -0.40
C ASN A 66 15.15 5.46 -1.58
N PHE A 67 14.55 4.88 -2.60
CA PHE A 67 15.29 4.32 -3.74
C PHE A 67 15.39 5.25 -4.95
N GLY A 68 14.74 6.41 -4.90
CA GLY A 68 14.82 7.45 -5.92
C GLY A 68 14.07 7.13 -7.22
N TYR A 69 13.06 6.26 -7.17
CA TYR A 69 12.19 5.99 -8.32
C TYR A 69 10.87 6.78 -8.22
N SER A 70 10.12 6.86 -9.32
CA SER A 70 8.83 7.55 -9.36
C SER A 70 7.75 6.72 -8.67
N PHE A 71 7.13 7.28 -7.63
CA PHE A 71 5.97 6.68 -6.98
C PHE A 71 4.82 6.41 -7.97
N TYR A 72 4.55 7.34 -8.88
CA TYR A 72 3.44 7.18 -9.84
C TYR A 72 3.74 6.12 -10.91
N GLU A 73 4.99 5.94 -11.32
CA GLU A 73 5.37 4.81 -12.19
C GLU A 73 5.20 3.48 -11.46
N MET A 74 5.48 3.44 -10.15
CA MET A 74 5.16 2.28 -9.31
C MET A 74 3.65 2.05 -9.21
N CYS A 75 2.83 3.10 -9.06
CA CYS A 75 1.36 2.96 -9.09
C CYS A 75 0.89 2.34 -10.41
N GLU A 76 1.38 2.83 -11.55
CA GLU A 76 1.03 2.29 -12.88
C GLU A 76 1.40 0.80 -13.01
N GLN A 77 2.49 0.39 -12.37
CA GLN A 77 2.98 -0.99 -12.39
C GLN A 77 2.22 -1.93 -11.44
N ILE A 78 1.85 -1.46 -10.24
CA ILE A 78 1.25 -2.31 -9.19
C ILE A 78 -0.27 -2.28 -9.18
N ALA A 79 -0.90 -1.18 -9.61
CA ALA A 79 -2.36 -1.07 -9.64
C ALA A 79 -3.06 -2.23 -10.39
N PRO A 80 -2.58 -2.71 -11.57
CA PRO A 80 -3.21 -3.83 -12.26
C PRO A 80 -3.21 -5.15 -11.48
N LEU A 81 -2.29 -5.30 -10.52
CA LEU A 81 -2.15 -6.49 -9.67
C LEU A 81 -2.89 -6.34 -8.34
N THR A 82 -3.60 -5.23 -8.12
CA THR A 82 -4.13 -4.86 -6.81
C THR A 82 -5.53 -5.46 -6.58
N ALA A 83 -5.70 -6.16 -5.46
CA ALA A 83 -6.99 -6.63 -4.97
C ALA A 83 -7.60 -5.68 -3.92
N HIS A 84 -6.74 -5.07 -3.11
CA HIS A 84 -7.13 -4.20 -2.00
C HIS A 84 -6.13 -3.05 -1.87
N LEU A 85 -6.60 -1.88 -1.44
CA LEU A 85 -5.80 -0.67 -1.26
C LEU A 85 -5.79 -0.27 0.20
N HIS A 86 -4.60 0.04 0.71
CA HIS A 86 -4.44 0.79 1.95
C HIS A 86 -4.04 2.22 1.60
N ILE A 87 -4.81 3.17 2.11
CA ILE A 87 -4.69 4.58 1.72
C ILE A 87 -4.36 5.41 2.95
N GLY A 88 -3.11 5.86 2.98
CA GLY A 88 -2.63 6.89 3.89
C GLY A 88 -1.71 7.82 3.09
N ASP A 89 -1.55 9.05 3.57
CA ASP A 89 -0.55 9.94 3.00
C ASP A 89 0.84 9.56 3.53
N ALA A 90 1.89 10.02 2.85
CA ALA A 90 3.24 9.78 3.29
C ALA A 90 4.18 10.95 3.03
N GLU A 91 5.19 11.09 3.89
CA GLU A 91 6.23 12.11 3.75
C GLU A 91 7.63 11.55 4.06
N GLY A 92 8.61 11.96 3.25
CA GLY A 92 10.02 11.65 3.48
C GLY A 92 10.32 10.14 3.45
N LEU A 93 11.06 9.67 4.45
CA LEU A 93 11.54 8.28 4.53
C LEU A 93 10.83 7.45 5.62
N ASN A 94 10.03 8.10 6.47
CA ASN A 94 9.47 7.49 7.67
C ASN A 94 8.11 8.07 8.11
N GLY A 95 7.54 9.02 7.38
CA GLY A 95 6.19 9.51 7.65
C GLY A 95 5.16 8.64 6.94
N GLU A 96 4.91 7.41 7.40
CA GLU A 96 3.86 6.54 6.86
C GLU A 96 2.50 6.77 7.52
N GLY A 97 1.42 6.51 6.78
CA GLY A 97 0.05 6.50 7.30
C GLY A 97 -0.39 7.88 7.82
N LEU A 98 0.16 8.96 7.25
CA LEU A 98 -0.26 10.31 7.60
C LEU A 98 -1.70 10.55 7.17
N GLN A 99 -2.34 11.56 7.77
CA GLN A 99 -3.66 11.98 7.33
C GLN A 99 -3.60 12.48 5.88
N ILE A 100 -4.66 12.23 5.11
CA ILE A 100 -4.77 12.66 3.72
C ILE A 100 -4.61 14.18 3.63
N GLY A 101 -3.60 14.62 2.88
CA GLY A 101 -3.24 16.03 2.69
C GLY A 101 -2.18 16.56 3.66
N ASP A 102 -1.74 15.75 4.63
CA ASP A 102 -0.65 16.11 5.55
C ASP A 102 0.72 15.62 5.06
N GLY A 103 0.79 14.87 3.95
CA GLY A 103 2.02 14.38 3.33
C GLY A 103 2.27 14.94 1.93
N SER A 104 2.94 14.17 1.08
CA SER A 104 3.41 14.61 -0.25
C SER A 104 2.81 13.84 -1.42
N ILE A 105 1.86 12.95 -1.18
CA ILE A 105 1.16 12.23 -2.26
C ILE A 105 0.18 13.19 -2.97
N ASP A 106 0.30 13.30 -4.29
CA ASP A 106 -0.71 13.95 -5.13
C ASP A 106 -1.86 12.95 -5.36
N PHE A 107 -2.90 13.04 -4.53
CA PHE A 107 -4.05 12.14 -4.58
C PHE A 107 -4.88 12.26 -5.85
N GLU A 108 -4.94 13.42 -6.49
CA GLU A 108 -5.61 13.58 -7.78
C GLU A 108 -4.90 12.73 -8.85
N ARG A 109 -3.57 12.80 -8.87
CA ARG A 109 -2.76 12.01 -9.80
C ARG A 109 -2.80 10.52 -9.47
N ALA A 110 -2.56 10.16 -8.22
CA ALA A 110 -2.58 8.76 -7.78
C ALA A 110 -3.97 8.14 -7.98
N GLY A 111 -5.01 8.88 -7.60
CA GLY A 111 -6.40 8.45 -7.72
C GLY A 111 -6.82 8.19 -9.15
N LYS A 112 -6.43 9.05 -10.11
CA LYS A 112 -6.66 8.79 -11.53
C LYS A 112 -6.04 7.47 -12.00
N ILE A 113 -4.79 7.18 -11.60
CA ILE A 113 -4.11 5.93 -11.95
C ILE A 113 -4.85 4.73 -11.33
N LEU A 114 -5.23 4.83 -10.06
CA LEU A 114 -5.91 3.76 -9.33
C LEU A 114 -7.31 3.48 -9.88
N GLN A 115 -8.10 4.52 -10.18
CA GLN A 115 -9.42 4.36 -10.80
C GLN A 115 -9.34 3.74 -12.20
N GLU A 116 -8.30 4.06 -12.97
CA GLU A 116 -8.13 3.51 -14.33
C GLU A 116 -7.64 2.06 -14.30
N LEU A 117 -6.67 1.75 -13.44
CA LEU A 117 -5.94 0.47 -13.48
C LEU A 117 -6.38 -0.54 -12.41
N ALA A 118 -7.05 -0.08 -11.36
CA ALA A 118 -7.58 -0.90 -10.26
C ALA A 118 -9.05 -0.58 -9.92
N PRO A 119 -9.98 -0.43 -10.89
CA PRO A 119 -11.36 0.02 -10.67
C PRO A 119 -12.22 -0.90 -9.78
N HIS A 120 -11.74 -2.10 -9.49
CA HIS A 120 -12.44 -3.09 -8.68
C HIS A 120 -11.74 -3.39 -7.36
N ALA A 121 -10.61 -2.73 -7.09
CA ALA A 121 -9.94 -2.86 -5.81
C ALA A 121 -10.82 -2.25 -4.72
N THR A 122 -10.98 -2.98 -3.63
CA THR A 122 -11.56 -2.42 -2.41
C THR A 122 -10.50 -1.56 -1.71
N PHE A 123 -10.88 -0.66 -0.81
CA PHE A 123 -9.90 0.13 -0.07
C PHE A 123 -10.32 0.39 1.36
N ILE A 124 -9.32 0.71 2.20
CA ILE A 124 -9.52 1.34 3.51
C ILE A 124 -8.56 2.52 3.68
N PRO A 125 -8.96 3.58 4.39
CA PRO A 125 -8.02 4.55 4.92
C PRO A 125 -7.19 3.94 6.06
N GLU A 126 -5.87 3.87 5.92
CA GLU A 126 -4.95 3.39 6.96
C GLU A 126 -4.22 4.58 7.60
N ILE A 127 -4.98 5.37 8.37
CA ILE A 127 -4.45 6.57 9.03
C ILE A 127 -3.87 6.21 10.40
N TRP A 128 -2.63 6.62 10.66
CA TRP A 128 -1.98 6.44 11.94
C TRP A 128 -2.77 7.15 13.03
N GLN A 129 -3.12 6.40 14.07
CA GLN A 129 -4.00 6.88 15.16
C GLN A 129 -5.40 7.34 14.69
N GLY A 130 -5.84 6.96 13.49
CA GLY A 130 -7.14 7.37 12.93
C GLY A 130 -8.35 6.90 13.75
N HIS A 131 -8.17 5.84 14.55
CA HIS A 131 -9.17 5.30 15.47
C HIS A 131 -9.46 6.19 16.70
N LYS A 132 -8.63 7.20 16.97
CA LYS A 132 -8.88 8.14 18.09
C LYS A 132 -10.16 8.94 17.83
N ASN A 133 -10.76 9.44 18.91
CA ASN A 133 -11.96 10.28 18.86
C ASN A 133 -13.08 9.65 18.01
N ASP A 134 -13.39 8.37 18.28
CA ASP A 134 -14.44 7.61 17.57
C ASP A 134 -14.20 7.48 16.06
N GLY A 135 -12.94 7.39 15.64
CA GLY A 135 -12.58 7.19 14.24
C GLY A 135 -12.48 8.48 13.41
N GLU A 136 -12.36 9.64 14.05
CA GLU A 136 -12.30 10.96 13.41
C GLU A 136 -11.33 10.99 12.22
N GLY A 137 -10.15 10.39 12.38
CA GLY A 137 -9.14 10.37 11.32
C GLY A 137 -9.59 9.58 10.08
N PHE A 138 -10.33 8.50 10.27
CA PHE A 138 -10.88 7.70 9.17
C PHE A 138 -12.01 8.42 8.46
N TRP A 139 -12.92 9.07 9.20
CA TRP A 139 -14.00 9.86 8.62
C TRP A 139 -13.47 11.01 7.78
N LYS A 140 -12.51 11.78 8.32
CA LYS A 140 -11.85 12.85 7.56
C LYS A 140 -11.20 12.34 6.28
N ALA A 141 -10.53 11.19 6.33
CA ALA A 141 -9.91 10.60 5.15
C ALA A 141 -10.95 10.20 4.10
N LEU A 142 -12.04 9.54 4.49
CA LEU A 142 -13.13 9.18 3.58
C LEU A 142 -13.73 10.43 2.89
N ASP A 143 -14.01 11.48 3.65
CA ASP A 143 -14.56 12.73 3.11
C ASP A 143 -13.63 13.38 2.06
N ILE A 144 -12.30 13.30 2.25
CA ILE A 144 -11.32 13.86 1.31
C ILE A 144 -11.15 12.97 0.07
N LEU A 145 -11.20 11.65 0.24
CA LEU A 145 -11.00 10.68 -0.84
C LEU A 145 -12.23 10.51 -1.73
N GLU A 146 -13.41 10.96 -1.27
CA GLU A 146 -14.66 10.92 -2.03
C GLU A 146 -14.51 11.58 -3.42
N GLY A 147 -14.64 10.80 -4.47
CA GLY A 147 -14.50 11.24 -5.86
C GLY A 147 -13.06 11.34 -6.38
N VAL A 148 -12.06 11.07 -5.53
CA VAL A 148 -10.64 11.02 -5.88
C VAL A 148 -10.15 9.59 -6.04
N ILE A 149 -10.67 8.64 -5.25
CA ILE A 149 -10.37 7.21 -5.32
C ILE A 149 -11.62 6.41 -5.69
#